data_AF-A0A2V5LFA6-F1
#
_entry.id   AF-A0A2V5LFA6-F1
#
_cell.length_a   1.000
_cell.length_b   1.000
_cell.length_c   1.000
_cell.angle_alpha   90.00
_cell.angle_beta   90.00
_cell.angle_gamma   90.00
#
_symmetry.space_group_name_H-M   'P 1'
#
loop_
_entity.id
_entity.type
_entity.pdbx_description
1 polymer ?
#
loop_
_entity_poly.entity_id
_entity_poly.type
_entity_poly.pdbx_seq_one_letter_code
_entity_poly.pdbx_strand_id
1 'polypeptide(L)'
;ATRIAVLSYAKKGLFGAVILGLGRALGETMAVTMVIGNTPQIAASLFKPGYTLASVLANEFTEATTDMYLQALFEIGLVLFGITILVNLLAQQLLRTIATKSATRAVQ
;
A
#
# COMPACT_ATOMS: atom_id res chain seq x y z
N ALA A 1 22.94 13.43 25.16
CA ALA A 1 23.97 13.01 24.18
C ALA A 1 23.61 11.67 23.50
N THR A 2 23.31 10.61 24.25
CA THR A 2 23.07 9.24 23.73
C THR A 2 21.89 9.13 22.76
N ARG A 3 20.74 9.77 23.02
CA ARG A 3 19.56 9.74 22.11
C ARG A 3 19.86 10.23 20.70
N ILE A 4 20.67 11.28 20.54
CA ILE A 4 20.99 11.88 19.24
C ILE A 4 21.98 11.00 18.47
N ALA A 5 22.96 10.41 19.18
CA ALA A 5 23.91 9.46 18.60
C ALA A 5 23.21 8.19 18.10
N VAL A 6 22.31 7.61 18.90
CA VAL A 6 21.52 6.41 18.53
C VAL A 6 20.58 6.73 17.37
N LEU A 7 19.91 7.87 17.39
CA LEU A 7 19.03 8.29 16.29
C LEU A 7 19.80 8.36 14.97
N SER A 8 21.00 8.96 14.92
CA SER A 8 21.78 9.06 13.67
C SER A 8 22.26 7.71 13.12
N TYR A 9 22.64 6.76 13.98
CA TYR A 9 23.00 5.41 13.54
C TYR A 9 21.79 4.58 13.10
N ALA A 10 20.64 4.75 13.78
CA ALA A 10 19.43 3.98 13.50
C ALA A 10 18.57 4.53 12.35
N LYS A 11 18.83 5.74 11.81
CA LYS A 11 17.97 6.38 10.79
C LYS A 11 17.69 5.45 9.60
N LYS A 12 18.72 4.79 9.06
CA LYS A 12 18.57 3.89 7.91
C LYS A 12 17.63 2.72 8.19
N GLY A 13 17.74 2.12 9.38
CA GLY A 13 16.85 1.04 9.83
C GLY A 13 15.42 1.52 10.09
N LEU A 14 15.27 2.70 10.69
CA LEU A 14 13.95 3.30 10.95
C LEU A 14 13.19 3.60 9.67
N PHE A 15 13.84 4.19 8.65
CA PHE A 15 13.21 4.43 7.35
C PHE A 15 12.79 3.12 6.66
N GLY A 16 13.61 2.07 6.75
CA GLY A 16 13.24 0.74 6.26
C GLY A 16 12.03 0.16 6.99
N ALA A 17 11.98 0.27 8.32
CA ALA A 17 10.87 -0.21 9.14
C ALA A 17 9.56 0.54 8.87
N VAL A 18 9.60 1.87 8.70
CA VAL A 18 8.41 2.68 8.38
C VAL A 18 7.83 2.29 7.02
N ILE A 19 8.65 2.12 6.00
CA ILE A 19 8.18 1.79 4.65
C ILE A 19 7.67 0.34 4.57
N LEU A 20 8.33 -0.59 5.27
CA LEU A 20 7.82 -1.96 5.41
C LEU A 20 6.48 -1.99 6.16
N GLY A 21 6.35 -1.20 7.22
CA GLY A 21 5.10 -1.03 7.96
C GLY A 21 3.98 -0.42 7.10
N LEU A 22 4.30 0.59 6.28
CA LEU A 22 3.36 1.20 5.35
C LEU A 22 2.87 0.19 4.30
N GLY A 23 3.78 -0.60 3.72
CA GLY A 23 3.43 -1.66 2.77
C GLY A 23 2.56 -2.75 3.42
N ARG A 24 2.80 -3.07 4.69
CA ARG A 24 1.95 -3.99 5.45
C ARG A 24 0.56 -3.42 5.72
N ALA A 25 0.48 -2.15 6.12
CA ALA A 25 -0.79 -1.47 6.36
C ALA A 25 -1.65 -1.37 5.08
N LEU A 26 -1.01 -1.13 3.92
CA LEU A 26 -1.70 -1.20 2.63
C LEU A 26 -2.21 -2.62 2.31
N GLY A 27 -1.52 -3.65 2.81
CA GLY A 27 -1.89 -5.06 2.69
C GLY A 27 -2.93 -5.54 3.70
N GLU A 28 -3.31 -4.74 4.71
CA GLU A 28 -4.40 -5.00 5.66
C GLU A 28 -5.76 -4.73 4.98
N THR A 29 -5.96 -5.32 3.79
CA THR A 29 -7.10 -5.08 2.87
C THR A 29 -8.46 -5.25 3.55
N MET A 30 -8.55 -6.16 4.52
CA MET A 30 -9.76 -6.37 5.31
C MET A 30 -10.01 -5.26 6.33
N ALA A 31 -8.96 -4.75 6.99
CA ALA A 31 -9.10 -3.62 7.90
C ALA A 31 -9.49 -2.34 7.14
N VAL A 32 -8.87 -2.10 5.98
CA VAL A 32 -9.22 -0.95 5.13
C VAL A 32 -10.67 -1.03 4.65
N THR A 33 -11.15 -2.22 4.28
CA THR A 33 -12.54 -2.42 3.86
C THR A 33 -13.55 -2.06 4.96
N MET A 34 -13.26 -2.38 6.22
CA MET A 34 -14.12 -2.01 7.35
C MET A 34 -14.15 -0.49 7.60
N VAL A 35 -13.07 0.23 7.31
CA VAL A 35 -12.96 1.68 7.57
C VAL A 35 -13.51 2.53 6.42
N ILE A 36 -13.37 2.07 5.17
CA ILE A 36 -13.77 2.84 3.97
C ILE A 36 -15.30 2.95 3.82
N GLY A 37 -16.05 2.10 4.54
CA GLY A 37 -17.53 2.06 4.57
C GLY A 37 -18.19 1.09 3.58
N ASN A 38 -17.44 0.46 2.68
CA ASN A 38 -17.88 -0.64 1.82
C ASN A 38 -19.20 -0.38 1.04
N THR A 39 -19.38 0.83 0.51
CA THR A 39 -20.64 1.23 -0.15
C THR A 39 -20.42 1.32 -1.67
N PRO A 40 -21.10 0.50 -2.49
CA PRO A 40 -20.94 0.49 -3.96
C PRO A 40 -21.68 1.65 -4.64
N GLN A 41 -21.50 2.88 -4.14
CA GLN A 41 -22.04 4.09 -4.76
C GLN A 41 -20.92 5.01 -5.22
N ILE A 42 -20.99 5.45 -6.48
CA ILE A 42 -20.01 6.38 -7.04
C ILE A 42 -20.36 7.78 -6.55
N ALA A 43 -19.59 8.24 -5.57
CA ALA A 43 -19.67 9.58 -5.03
C ALA A 43 -18.53 10.45 -5.57
N ALA A 44 -18.84 11.63 -6.10
CA ALA A 44 -17.84 12.61 -6.55
C ALA A 44 -17.11 13.34 -5.40
N SER A 45 -17.43 13.03 -4.14
CA SER A 45 -16.85 13.69 -2.96
C SER A 45 -15.85 12.78 -2.25
N LEU A 46 -14.67 13.33 -1.93
CA LEU A 46 -13.57 12.63 -1.25
C LEU A 46 -13.92 12.18 0.19
N PHE A 47 -14.98 12.73 0.79
CA PHE A 47 -15.42 12.40 2.15
C PHE A 47 -16.54 11.37 2.21
N LYS A 48 -17.02 10.88 1.06
CA LYS A 48 -18.07 9.87 1.03
C LYS A 48 -17.46 8.46 1.11
N PRO A 49 -18.19 7.49 1.71
CA PRO A 49 -17.80 6.10 1.72
C PRO A 49 -17.50 5.59 0.31
N GLY A 50 -16.48 4.75 0.20
CA GLY A 50 -16.03 4.20 -1.08
C GLY A 50 -16.22 2.69 -1.15
N TYR A 51 -15.94 2.14 -2.33
CA TYR A 51 -15.79 0.71 -2.54
C TYR A 51 -14.46 0.46 -3.27
N THR A 52 -13.47 -0.09 -2.54
CA THR A 52 -12.12 -0.28 -3.10
C THR A 52 -12.04 -1.55 -3.93
N LEU A 53 -11.09 -1.64 -4.87
CA LEU A 53 -10.88 -2.85 -5.67
C LEU A 53 -10.62 -4.09 -4.81
N ALA A 54 -9.92 -3.94 -3.68
CA ALA A 54 -9.70 -5.02 -2.73
C ALA A 54 -11.00 -5.44 -2.01
N SER A 55 -11.84 -4.47 -1.65
CA SER A 55 -13.16 -4.72 -1.04
C SER A 55 -14.11 -5.44 -2.02
N VAL A 56 -14.11 -5.02 -3.29
CA VAL A 56 -14.88 -5.67 -4.37
C VAL A 56 -14.47 -7.13 -4.50
N LEU A 57 -13.16 -7.41 -4.58
CA LEU A 57 -12.68 -8.79 -4.63
C LEU A 57 -13.06 -9.60 -3.38
N ALA A 58 -12.94 -9.02 -2.19
CA ALA A 58 -13.24 -9.73 -0.95
C ALA A 58 -14.72 -10.12 -0.82
N ASN A 59 -15.64 -9.26 -1.24
CA ASN A 59 -17.07 -9.50 -1.10
C ASN A 59 -17.65 -10.29 -2.29
N GLU A 60 -17.28 -9.91 -3.51
CA GLU A 60 -17.96 -10.40 -4.71
C GLU A 60 -17.36 -11.71 -5.25
N PHE A 61 -16.12 -12.07 -4.88
CA PHE A 61 -15.46 -13.28 -5.41
C PHE A 61 -16.17 -14.57 -5.00
N THR A 62 -16.82 -14.57 -3.83
CA THR A 62 -17.58 -15.73 -3.34
C THR A 62 -19.02 -15.72 -3.86
N GLU A 63 -19.56 -14.55 -4.22
CA GLU A 63 -20.91 -14.38 -4.77
C GLU A 63 -20.96 -14.51 -6.30
N ALA A 64 -19.81 -14.61 -6.96
CA ALA A 64 -19.73 -14.71 -8.41
C ALA A 64 -20.17 -16.09 -8.94
N THR A 65 -21.44 -16.19 -9.34
CA THR A 65 -22.06 -17.43 -9.85
C THR A 65 -22.00 -17.61 -11.36
N THR A 66 -21.67 -16.55 -12.13
CA THR A 66 -21.61 -16.58 -13.60
C THR A 66 -20.18 -16.44 -14.09
N ASP A 67 -19.79 -17.21 -15.12
CA ASP A 67 -18.43 -17.20 -15.70
C ASP A 67 -17.96 -15.80 -16.11
N MET A 68 -18.85 -14.99 -16.70
CA MET A 68 -18.53 -13.62 -17.10
C MET A 68 -18.21 -12.71 -15.90
N TYR A 69 -18.86 -12.93 -14.76
CA TYR A 69 -18.60 -12.14 -13.56
C TYR A 69 -17.25 -12.54 -12.93
N LEU A 70 -16.95 -13.83 -12.91
CA LEU A 70 -15.68 -14.36 -12.44
C LEU A 70 -14.49 -13.84 -13.27
N GLN A 71 -14.65 -13.76 -14.60
CA GLN A 71 -13.64 -13.17 -15.49
C GLN A 71 -13.39 -11.68 -15.20
N ALA A 72 -14.44 -10.89 -14.95
CA ALA A 72 -14.32 -9.49 -14.58
C ALA A 72 -13.58 -9.31 -13.24
N LEU A 73 -13.83 -10.19 -12.26
CA LEU A 73 -13.10 -10.17 -10.98
C LEU A 73 -11.62 -10.52 -11.16
N PHE A 74 -11.29 -11.47 -12.04
CA PHE A 74 -9.89 -11.74 -12.37
C PHE A 74 -9.19 -10.54 -13.02
N GLU A 75 -9.88 -9.80 -13.88
CA GLU A 75 -9.34 -8.55 -14.45
C GLU A 75 -9.07 -7.50 -13.37
N ILE A 76 -10.02 -7.30 -12.45
CA ILE A 76 -9.84 -6.39 -11.31
C ILE A 76 -8.66 -6.83 -10.42
N GLY A 77 -8.53 -8.14 -10.17
CA GLY A 77 -7.41 -8.72 -9.43
C GLY A 77 -6.07 -8.46 -10.11
N LEU A 78 -6.00 -8.60 -11.44
CA LEU A 78 -4.80 -8.33 -12.22
C LEU A 78 -4.41 -6.85 -12.16
N VAL A 79 -5.38 -5.95 -12.28
CA VAL A 79 -5.15 -4.49 -12.17
C VAL A 79 -4.64 -4.14 -10.77
N LEU A 80 -5.28 -4.65 -9.72
CA LEU A 80 -4.87 -4.42 -8.34
C LEU A 80 -3.46 -4.97 -8.06
N PHE A 81 -3.13 -6.13 -8.61
CA PHE A 81 -1.79 -6.71 -8.53
C PHE A 81 -0.75 -5.82 -9.22
N GLY A 82 -1.04 -5.31 -10.41
CA GLY A 82 -0.19 -4.36 -11.12
C GLY A 82 0.06 -3.08 -10.33
N ILE A 83 -1.00 -2.49 -9.75
CA ILE A 83 -0.89 -1.31 -8.88
C ILE A 83 -0.02 -1.61 -7.65
N THR A 84 -0.19 -2.78 -7.03
CA THR A 84 0.58 -3.18 -5.85
C THR A 84 2.07 -3.29 -6.18
N ILE A 85 2.42 -3.92 -7.30
CA ILE A 85 3.80 -3.99 -7.77
C ILE A 85 4.35 -2.58 -8.00
N LEU A 86 3.60 -1.73 -8.72
CA LEU A 86 4.04 -0.37 -9.03
C LEU A 86 4.35 0.43 -7.76
N VAL A 87 3.43 0.42 -6.79
CA VAL A 87 3.61 1.10 -5.50
C VAL A 87 4.81 0.55 -4.74
N ASN A 88 4.98 -0.78 -4.71
CA ASN A 88 6.10 -1.41 -4.02
C ASN A 88 7.45 -1.06 -4.67
N LEU A 89 7.52 -1.08 -6.01
CA LEU A 89 8.71 -0.69 -6.77
C LEU A 89 9.07 0.77 -6.55
N LEU A 90 8.09 1.68 -6.58
CA LEU A 90 8.31 3.11 -6.29
C LEU A 90 8.80 3.32 -4.86
N ALA A 91 8.23 2.63 -3.87
CA ALA A 91 8.68 2.69 -2.48
C ALA A 91 10.12 2.20 -2.32
N GLN A 92 10.48 1.10 -2.99
CA GLN A 92 11.85 0.57 -3.01
C GLN A 92 12.83 1.50 -3.72
N GLN A 93 12.42 2.12 -4.83
CA GLN A 93 13.26 3.04 -5.58
C GLN A 93 13.53 4.33 -4.79
N LEU A 94 12.49 4.88 -4.14
CA LEU A 94 12.62 6.01 -3.23
C LEU A 94 13.62 5.72 -2.09
N LEU A 95 13.56 4.52 -1.50
CA LEU A 95 14.51 4.07 -0.48
C LEU A 95 15.95 4.06 -0.99
N ARG A 96 16.18 3.53 -2.19
CA ARG A 96 17.53 3.50 -2.79
C ARG A 96 18.09 4.91 -2.97
N THR A 97 17.27 5.87 -3.41
CA THR A 97 17.69 7.28 -3.57
C THR A 97 17.97 7.98 -2.24
N ILE A 98 17.19 7.72 -1.19
CA ILE A 98 17.41 8.32 0.13
C ILE A 98 18.62 7.69 0.83
N ALA A 99 18.80 6.37 0.72
CA ALA A 99 19.93 5.65 1.30
C ALA A 99 21.29 6.08 0.69
N THR A 100 21.31 6.39 -0.61
CA THR A 100 22.51 6.84 -1.34
C THR A 100 22.90 8.28 -1.00
N LYS A 101 21.95 9.22 -0.84
CA LYS A 101 22.26 10.61 -0.44
C LYS A 101 22.87 10.74 0.98
N SER A 102 22.61 9.80 1.90
CA SER A 102 23.18 9.85 3.24
C SER A 102 24.63 9.35 3.35
N ALA A 103 25.15 8.59 2.37
CA ALA A 103 26.52 8.10 2.42
C ALA A 103 27.55 9.20 2.12
N THR A 104 27.22 10.14 1.22
CA THR A 104 28.13 11.23 0.82
C THR A 104 28.34 12.28 1.91
N ARG A 105 27.40 12.43 2.85
CA ARG A 105 27.46 13.45 3.92
C ARG A 105 28.21 13.02 5.19
N ALA A 106 28.67 11.77 5.26
CA ALA A 106 29.45 11.25 6.39
C ALA A 106 30.96 11.23 6.12
N VAL A 107 31.40 11.70 4.94
CA VAL A 107 32.80 11.77 4.50
C VAL A 107 33.29 13.24 4.40
N GLN A 108 32.43 14.21 4.76
CA GLN A 108 32.81 15.63 4.92
C GLN A 108 32.73 16.04 6.38
#